data_AF-A0A2D5N6W5-F1
#
_entry.id   AF-A0A2D5N6W5-F1
#
_cell.length_a   1.000
_cell.length_b   1.000
_cell.length_c   1.000
_cell.angle_alpha   90.00
_cell.angle_beta   90.00
_cell.angle_gamma   90.00
#
_symmetry.space_group_name_H-M   'P 1'
#
loop_
_entity.id
_entity.type
_entity.pdbx_description
1 polymer ?
#
loop_
_entity_poly.entity_id
_entity_poly.type
_entity_poly.pdbx_seq_one_letter_code
_entity_poly.pdbx_strand_id
1 'polypeptide(L)' 'SYFKGVWSRFKKVNSSINKDITLYSFRHSGAIEIFKRTGSLTKLQKAMGHSSINVSLTYLRGLEIAELKEEDMPKV' A
#
# COMPACT_ATOMS: atom_id res chain seq x y z
N SER A 1 3.72 19.93 -1.56
CA SER A 1 2.98 19.08 -0.61
C SER A 1 3.65 19.16 0.75
N TYR A 2 2.87 19.48 1.80
CA TYR A 2 3.30 19.68 3.18
C TYR A 2 4.16 18.51 3.72
N PHE A 3 3.67 17.27 3.60
CA PHE A 3 4.37 16.08 4.09
C PHE A 3 5.72 15.82 3.42
N LYS A 4 5.89 16.19 2.14
CA LYS A 4 7.19 16.11 1.45
C LYS A 4 8.23 17.00 2.12
N GLY A 5 7.82 18.19 2.57
CA GLY A 5 8.68 19.13 3.28
C GLY A 5 9.09 18.60 4.65
N VAL A 6 8.13 18.09 5.42
CA VAL A 6 8.38 17.46 6.73
C VAL A 6 9.33 16.26 6.58
N TRP A 7 9.08 15.37 5.62
CA TRP A 7 9.94 14.21 5.36
C TRP A 7 11.37 14.60 4.98
N SER A 8 11.52 15.61 4.13
CA SER A 8 12.84 16.12 3.74
C SER A 8 13.62 16.66 4.94
N ARG A 9 12.97 17.43 5.82
CA ARG A 9 13.59 17.94 7.05
C ARG A 9 13.95 16.80 8.01
N PHE A 10 13.06 15.82 8.17
CA PHE A 10 13.30 14.65 9.02
C PHE A 10 14.53 13.83 8.57
N LYS A 11 14.68 13.58 7.26
CA LYS A 11 15.84 12.88 6.69
C LYS A 11 17.17 13.63 6.88
N LYS A 12 17.15 14.97 6.96
CA LYS A 12 18.36 15.76 7.24
C LYS A 12 18.87 15.56 8.67
N VAL A 13 17.95 15.34 9.62
CA VAL A 13 18.29 15.14 11.04
C VAL A 13 18.65 13.68 11.33
N ASN A 14 18.11 12.73 10.54
CA ASN A 14 18.30 11.30 10.75
C ASN A 14 19.10 10.67 9.59
N SER A 15 20.43 10.73 9.67
CA SER A 15 21.35 10.22 8.64
C SER A 15 21.39 8.69 8.51
N SER A 16 20.86 7.97 9.48
CA SER A 16 20.73 6.50 9.46
C SER A 16 19.66 6.00 8.49
N ILE A 17 18.75 6.87 8.05
CA ILE A 17 17.67 6.50 7.12
C ILE A 17 18.25 6.39 5.71
N ASN A 18 18.07 5.23 5.07
CA ASN A 18 18.50 5.04 3.69
C ASN A 18 17.88 6.13 2.79
N LYS A 19 18.71 6.75 1.95
CA LYS A 19 18.32 7.79 0.98
C LYS A 19 17.20 7.33 0.05
N ASP A 20 17.15 6.03 -0.25
CA ASP A 20 16.16 5.39 -1.12
C ASP A 20 14.78 5.26 -0.47
N ILE A 21 14.66 5.46 0.85
CA ILE A 21 13.37 5.47 1.53
C ILE A 21 12.62 6.76 1.20
N THR A 22 11.44 6.58 0.62
CA THR A 22 10.55 7.66 0.19
C THR A 22 9.22 7.58 0.93
N LEU A 23 8.42 8.64 0.83
CA LEU A 23 7.03 8.62 1.31
C LEU A 23 6.18 7.55 0.61
N TYR A 24 6.53 7.16 -0.61
CA TYR A 24 5.87 6.05 -1.30
C TYR A 24 6.13 4.72 -0.57
N SER A 25 7.36 4.48 -0.11
CA SER A 25 7.73 3.31 0.69
C SER A 25 6.86 3.19 1.95
N PHE A 26 6.61 4.31 2.65
CA PHE A 26 5.71 4.33 3.80
C PHE A 26 4.26 3.97 3.45
N ARG A 27 3.74 4.53 2.36
CA ARG A 27 2.37 4.24 1.90
C ARG A 27 2.22 2.78 1.49
N HIS A 28 3.26 2.21 0.88
CA HIS A 28 3.31 0.81 0.50
C HIS A 28 3.25 -0.11 1.70
N SER A 29 4.16 0.06 2.66
CA SER A 29 4.15 -0.73 3.89
C SER A 29 2.83 -0.57 4.68
N GLY A 30 2.31 0.66 4.76
CA GLY A 30 1.03 0.93 5.42
C GLY A 30 -0.16 0.25 4.74
N ALA A 31 -0.22 0.24 3.41
CA ALA A 31 -1.26 -0.44 2.66
C ALA A 31 -1.24 -1.97 2.88
N ILE A 32 -0.04 -2.57 2.85
CA ILE A 32 0.16 -3.99 3.15
C ILE A 32 -0.35 -4.31 4.55
N GLU A 33 -0.03 -3.48 5.55
CA GLU A 33 -0.41 -3.74 6.93
C GLU A 33 -1.92 -3.58 7.17
N ILE A 34 -2.56 -2.58 6.55
CA ILE A 34 -4.02 -2.45 6.56
C ILE A 34 -4.68 -3.69 5.94
N PHE A 35 -4.16 -4.16 4.80
CA PHE A 35 -4.70 -5.34 4.15
C PHE A 35 -4.51 -6.60 5.00
N LYS A 36 -3.31 -6.83 5.55
CA LYS A 36 -3.04 -7.98 6.45
C LYS A 36 -3.96 -8.00 7.67
N ARG A 37 -4.29 -6.84 8.25
CA ARG A 37 -5.18 -6.74 9.41
C ARG A 37 -6.66 -6.89 9.07
N THR A 38 -7.08 -6.43 7.90
CA THR A 38 -8.51 -6.34 7.55
C THR A 38 -9.00 -7.42 6.59
N GLY A 39 -8.09 -8.02 5.81
CA GLY A 39 -8.39 -8.99 4.74
C GLY A 39 -9.24 -8.43 3.59
N SER A 40 -9.50 -7.12 3.53
CA SER A 40 -10.50 -6.55 2.65
C SER A 40 -9.93 -5.43 1.78
N LEU A 41 -9.97 -5.64 0.45
CA LEU A 41 -9.54 -4.66 -0.54
C LEU A 41 -10.39 -3.38 -0.53
N THR A 42 -11.69 -3.47 -0.23
CA THR A 42 -12.58 -2.31 -0.17
C THR A 42 -12.31 -1.45 1.06
N LYS A 43 -11.98 -2.06 2.20
CA LYS A 43 -11.54 -1.33 3.40
C LYS A 43 -10.19 -0.66 3.17
N LEU A 44 -9.25 -1.33 2.52
CA LEU A 44 -7.98 -0.74 2.11
C LEU A 44 -8.18 0.48 1.20
N GLN A 45 -8.99 0.35 0.15
CA GLN A 45 -9.27 1.44 -0.78
C GLN A 45 -9.79 2.69 -0.06
N LYS A 46 -10.76 2.51 0.85
CA LYS A 46 -11.34 3.60 1.64
C LYS A 46 -10.32 4.22 2.58
N ALA A 47 -9.54 3.40 3.30
CA ALA A 47 -8.52 3.88 4.23
C ALA A 47 -7.41 4.67 3.52
N MET A 48 -7.06 4.28 2.29
CA MET A 48 -6.04 4.95 1.48
C MET A 48 -6.58 6.12 0.65
N GLY A 49 -7.91 6.30 0.59
CA GLY A 49 -8.54 7.35 -0.22
C GLY A 49 -8.33 7.15 -1.73
N HIS A 50 -8.22 5.91 -2.20
CA HIS A 50 -8.01 5.62 -3.62
C HIS A 50 -9.33 5.65 -4.39
N SER A 51 -9.32 6.30 -5.56
CA SER A 51 -10.48 6.37 -6.45
C SER A 51 -10.87 5.02 -7.04
N SER A 52 -9.92 4.09 -7.18
CA SER A 52 -10.18 2.74 -7.68
C SER A 52 -9.43 1.66 -6.89
N ILE A 53 -9.99 0.45 -6.93
CA ILE A 53 -9.36 -0.74 -6.34
C ILE A 53 -8.03 -1.04 -7.04
N ASN A 54 -7.93 -0.81 -8.36
CA ASN A 54 -6.70 -1.02 -9.11
C ASN A 54 -5.51 -0.22 -8.55
N VAL A 55 -5.73 1.02 -8.13
CA VAL A 55 -4.68 1.82 -7.46
C VAL A 55 -4.26 1.17 -6.14
N SER A 56 -5.22 0.63 -5.37
CA SER A 56 -4.94 -0.10 -4.13
C SER A 56 -4.14 -1.39 -4.37
N LEU A 57 -4.45 -2.12 -5.44
CA LEU A 57 -3.75 -3.35 -5.83
C LEU A 57 -2.28 -3.10 -6.18
N THR A 58 -1.93 -1.93 -6.72
CA THR A 58 -0.51 -1.61 -6.99
C THR A 58 0.36 -1.62 -5.74
N TYR A 59 -0.22 -1.36 -4.56
CA TYR A 59 0.48 -1.40 -3.29
C TYR A 59 0.59 -2.82 -2.70
N LEU A 60 -0.10 -3.80 -3.29
CA LEU A 60 -0.12 -5.18 -2.82
C LEU A 60 0.56 -6.15 -3.79
N ARG A 61 1.23 -5.68 -4.85
CA ARG A 61 1.88 -6.52 -5.88
C ARG A 61 2.86 -7.59 -5.38
N GLY A 62 3.36 -7.49 -4.15
CA GLY A 62 4.24 -8.49 -3.53
C GLY A 62 3.52 -9.44 -2.57
N LEU A 63 2.21 -9.25 -2.34
CA LEU A 63 1.34 -10.23 -1.72
C LEU A 63 0.75 -11.06 -2.85
N GLU A 64 0.85 -12.39 -2.76
CA GLU A 64 0.13 -13.34 -3.62
C GLU A 64 -1.38 -13.24 -3.33
N ILE A 65 -1.99 -12.12 -3.69
CA ILE A 65 -3.44 -12.00 -3.70
C ILE A 65 -3.89 -12.96 -4.79
N ALA A 66 -4.45 -14.09 -4.39
CA ALA A 66 -4.97 -15.08 -5.31
C ALA A 66 -5.88 -14.38 -6.33
N GLU A 67 -5.43 -14.33 -7.58
CA GLU A 67 -6.31 -14.03 -8.69
C GLU A 67 -7.38 -15.12 -8.70
N LEU A 68 -8.65 -14.73 -8.77
CA LEU A 68 -9.78 -15.66 -8.90
C LEU A 68 -9.45 -16.66 -10.01
N LYS A 69 -9.27 -17.93 -9.66
CA LYS A 69 -9.01 -18.97 -10.65
C LYS A 69 -10.34 -19.53 -11.14
N GLU A 70 -10.34 -20.15 -12.32
CA GLU A 70 -11.53 -20.86 -12.82
C GLU A 70 -12.03 -21.93 -11.85
N GLU A 71 -11.14 -22.52 -11.04
CA GLU A 71 -11.50 -23.47 -9.98
C GLU A 71 -12.35 -22.86 -8.85
N ASP A 72 -12.25 -21.54 -8.64
CA ASP A 72 -13.01 -20.79 -7.64
C ASP A 72 -14.38 -20.31 -8.17
N MET A 73 -14.63 -20.45 -9.48
CA MET A 73 -15.90 -20.05 -10.07
C MET A 73 -16.99 -21.12 -9.84
N PRO A 74 -18.25 -20.72 -9.60
CA PRO A 74 -19.34 -21.67 -9.47
C PRO A 74 -19.49 -22.46 -10.77
N LYS A 75 -19.34 -23.79 -10.67
CA LYS A 75 -19.61 -24.69 -11.79
C LYS A 75 -21.12 -24.78 -11.99
N VAL A 76 -21.57 -24.50 -13.21
CA VAL A 76 -22.98 -24.63 -13.65
C VAL A 76 -23.32 -26.10 -13.85
#